data_AF-A0A1J0TTT3-F1
#
_entry.id   AF-A0A1J0TTT3-F1
#
_cell.length_a   1.000
_cell.length_b   1.000
_cell.length_c   1.000
_cell.angle_alpha   90.00
_cell.angle_beta   90.00
_cell.angle_gamma   90.00
#
_symmetry.space_group_name_H-M   'P 1'
#
loop_
_entity.id
_entity.type
_entity.pdbx_description
1 polymer ?
#
loop_
_entity_poly.entity_id
_entity_poly.type
_entity_poly.pdbx_seq_one_letter_code
_entity_poly.pdbx_strand_id
1 'polypeptide(L)' 'MAVMSRWSLHTGGEVEHGPWIDHIASDLACTGLRTWAITEETGKLSDHTWVACIVRLTT' A
#
# COMPACT_ATOMS: atom_id res chain seq x y z
N MET A 1 -21.44 10.73 -3.52
CA MET A 1 -20.56 9.53 -3.33
C MET A 1 -20.24 8.78 -4.64
N ALA A 2 -20.68 9.21 -5.82
CA ALA A 2 -20.46 8.48 -7.09
C ALA A 2 -19.00 8.43 -7.57
N VAL A 3 -18.13 9.34 -7.12
CA VAL A 3 -16.72 9.38 -7.56
C VAL A 3 -15.91 8.19 -7.02
N MET A 4 -16.24 7.70 -5.83
CA MET A 4 -15.48 6.66 -5.14
C MET A 4 -15.96 5.23 -5.46
N SER A 5 -17.13 5.06 -6.08
CA SER A 5 -17.75 3.73 -6.22
C SER A 5 -17.00 2.76 -7.13
N ARG A 6 -16.09 3.27 -7.97
CA ARG A 6 -15.22 2.46 -8.83
C ARG A 6 -13.90 2.10 -8.19
N TRP A 7 -13.53 2.76 -7.09
CA TRP A 7 -12.21 2.67 -6.50
C TRP A 7 -12.25 1.78 -5.27
N SER A 8 -11.35 0.80 -5.23
CA SER A 8 -11.04 0.03 -4.04
C SER A 8 -9.87 0.70 -3.31
N LEU A 9 -9.96 0.75 -1.97
CA LEU A 9 -8.90 1.24 -1.11
C LEU A 9 -8.17 0.05 -0.48
N HIS A 10 -6.86 -0.03 -0.70
CA HIS A 10 -5.99 -1.02 -0.09
C HIS A 10 -5.05 -0.31 0.88
N THR A 11 -5.11 -0.72 2.13
CA THR A 11 -4.25 -0.20 3.20
C THR A 11 -3.29 -1.30 3.60
N GLY A 12 -2.00 -1.00 3.59
CA GLY A 12 -0.96 -1.90 4.05
C GLY A 12 -0.01 -1.16 4.98
N GLY A 13 0.65 -1.90 5.85
CA GLY A 13 1.62 -1.42 6.82
C GLY A 13 1.54 -2.28 8.07
N GLU A 14 2.64 -2.43 8.79
CA GLU A 14 2.61 -3.02 10.11
C GLU A 14 2.51 -1.92 11.16
N VAL A 15 1.63 -2.08 12.15
CA VAL A 15 1.45 -1.10 13.23
C VAL A 15 2.76 -0.91 14.03
N GLU A 16 3.60 -1.95 14.07
CA GLU A 16 4.93 -1.92 14.68
C GLU A 16 5.84 -0.82 14.08
N HIS A 17 5.54 -0.35 12.87
CA HIS A 17 6.36 0.63 12.15
C HIS A 17 5.69 2.00 11.98
N GLY A 18 4.52 2.21 12.56
CA GLY A 18 3.80 3.49 12.50
C GLY A 18 2.30 3.34 12.23
N PRO A 19 1.55 4.46 12.24
CA PRO A 19 0.13 4.44 11.91
C PRO A 19 -0.11 4.05 10.45
N TRP A 20 -1.24 3.40 10.16
CA TRP A 20 -1.66 3.06 8.79
C TRP A 20 -2.15 4.29 8.03
N ILE A 21 -1.19 5.04 7.47
CA ILE A 21 -1.46 6.30 6.75
C ILE A 21 -1.16 6.22 5.25
N ASP A 22 -0.57 5.12 4.81
CA ASP A 22 -0.24 4.86 3.40
C ASP A 22 -1.32 3.97 2.76
N HIS A 23 -1.90 4.46 1.66
CA HIS A 23 -3.00 3.79 0.98
C HIS A 23 -2.80 3.74 -0.54
N ILE A 24 -3.25 2.65 -1.15
CA ILE A 24 -3.37 2.50 -2.61
C ILE A 24 -4.85 2.52 -2.96
N ALA A 25 -5.30 3.59 -3.61
CA ALA A 25 -6.64 3.66 -4.20
C ALA A 25 -6.55 3.34 -5.70
N SER A 26 -7.31 2.36 -6.17
CA SER A 26 -7.31 1.97 -7.58
C SER A 26 -8.67 1.42 -8.01
N ASP A 27 -9.04 1.61 -9.28
CA ASP A 27 -10.16 0.93 -9.92
C ASP A 27 -9.79 -0.46 -10.49
N LEU A 28 -8.54 -0.88 -10.31
CA LEU A 28 -8.05 -2.22 -10.62
C LEU A 28 -8.12 -3.13 -9.39
N ALA A 29 -8.36 -4.41 -9.64
CA ALA A 29 -8.36 -5.40 -8.56
C ALA A 29 -6.94 -5.65 -8.03
N CYS A 30 -6.72 -5.40 -6.74
CA CYS A 30 -5.50 -5.81 -6.05
C CYS A 30 -5.55 -7.30 -5.73
N THR A 31 -4.61 -8.08 -6.25
CA THR A 31 -4.53 -9.53 -6.04
C THR A 31 -3.45 -9.94 -5.05
N GLY A 32 -2.61 -9.01 -4.61
CA GLY A 32 -1.58 -9.28 -3.61
C GLY A 32 -1.02 -8.00 -3.02
N LEU A 33 -1.29 -7.77 -1.73
CA LEU A 33 -0.73 -6.68 -0.96
C LEU A 33 0.58 -7.11 -0.30
N ARG A 34 1.61 -6.27 -0.36
CA ARG A 34 2.90 -6.47 0.28
C ARG A 34 3.31 -5.23 1.04
N THR A 35 3.93 -5.44 2.19
CA THR A 35 4.38 -4.38 3.08
C THR A 35 5.76 -4.73 3.63
N TRP A 36 6.69 -3.78 3.64
CA TRP A 36 8.03 -4.03 4.21
C TRP A 36 8.72 -2.74 4.62
N ALA A 37 9.51 -2.80 5.69
CA ALA A 37 10.45 -1.74 6.01
C ALA A 37 11.67 -1.84 5.07
N ILE A 38 12.18 -0.72 4.57
CA ILE A 38 13.48 -0.67 3.91
C ILE A 38 14.52 -0.17 4.89
N THR A 39 15.55 -0.99 5.11
CA THR A 39 16.74 -0.68 5.89
C THR A 39 17.99 -0.95 5.07
N GLU A 40 18.97 -0.05 5.14
CA GLU A 40 20.34 -0.25 4.67
C GLU A 40 21.31 -0.25 5.87
N GLU A 41 22.60 -0.50 5.62
CA GLU A 41 23.64 -0.54 6.66
C GLU A 41 23.69 0.74 7.52
N THR A 42 23.28 1.87 6.97
CA THR A 42 23.26 3.18 7.65
C THR A 42 21.96 3.47 8.41
N GLY A 43 20.95 2.59 8.32
CA GLY A 43 19.68 2.73 9.02
C GLY A 43 18.45 2.57 8.12
N LYS A 44 17.31 3.07 8.58
CA LYS A 44 16.07 3.08 7.79
C LYS A 44 16.21 4.06 6.62
N LEU A 45 15.80 3.66 5.43
CA LEU A 45 15.76 4.56 4.27
C LEU A 45 14.52 5.46 4.25
N SER A 46 13.49 5.09 5.00
CA SER A 46 12.27 5.87 5.16
C SER A 46 11.71 5.67 6.56
N ASP A 47 11.06 6.70 7.06
CA ASP A 47 10.22 6.69 8.26
C ASP A 47 8.87 6.02 8.04
N HIS A 48 8.50 5.73 6.79
CA HIS A 48 7.30 4.99 6.40
C HIS A 48 7.63 3.55 5.95
N THR A 49 6.64 2.67 6.08
CA THR A 49 6.68 1.31 5.52
C THR A 49 6.29 1.37 4.04
N TRP A 50 6.94 0.56 3.21
CA TRP A 50 6.58 0.45 1.80
C TRP A 50 5.28 -0.33 1.67
N VAL A 51 4.36 0.14 0.82
CA VAL A 51 3.11 -0.55 0.50
C VAL A 51 3.07 -0.78 -1.01
N ALA A 52 2.90 -2.03 -1.42
CA ALA A 52 2.77 -2.39 -2.82
C ALA A 52 1.58 -3.32 -3.05
N CYS A 53 0.92 -3.13 -4.19
CA CYS A 53 -0.16 -3.97 -4.64
C CYS A 53 0.17 -4.55 -6.02
N ILE A 54 0.00 -5.86 -6.19
CA ILE A 54 -0.06 -6.49 -7.50
C ILE A 54 -1.47 -6.28 -8.04
N VAL A 55 -1.60 -5.51 -9.12
CA VAL A 55 -2.89 -5.21 -9.75
C VAL A 55 -3.14 -6.15 -10.93
N ARG A 56 -4.40 -6.54 -11.12
CA ARG A 56 -4.87 -7.25 -12.30
C ARG A 56 -5.57 -6.28 -13.24
N LEU A 57 -5.08 -6.18 -14.47
CA LEU A 57 -5.79 -5.52 -15.55
C LEU A 57 -6.96 -6.42 -15.99
N THR A 58 -8.18 -5.91 -15.91
CA THR A 58 -9.33 -6.51 -16.60
C THR A 58 -9.39 -5.93 -18.01
N THR A 59 -9.14 -6.78 -18.99
CA THR A 59 -9.34 -6.50 -20.42
C THR A 59 -10.81 -6.62 -20.80
#